data_AF-A0AAV7TQQ6-F1
#
_entry.id   AF-A0AAV7TQQ6-F1
#
_cell.length_a   1.000
_cell.length_b   1.000
_cell.length_c   1.000
_cell.angle_alpha   90.00
_cell.angle_beta   90.00
_cell.angle_gamma   90.00
#
_symmetry.space_group_name_H-M   'P 1'
#
loop_
_entity.id
_entity.type
_entity.pdbx_description
1 polymer ?
#
loop_
_entity_poly.entity_id
_entity_poly.type
_entity_poly.pdbx_seq_one_letter_code
_entity_poly.pdbx_strand_id
1 'polypeptide(L)'
;MALGTVALEALRVLRLRRNEVDSRLQKFDRSGRLLAWLVRGEQQRGPIRAIRLDSGAAVNTQAEINDTFKQYYSTLYAVKPPPPTAQLTDFFHTLPLAQLSIAQQRELEKPIDVEEIQLATTSS
;
A
#
# COMPACT_ATOMS: atom_id res chain seq x y z
N MET A 1 -47.14 -32.62 -25.05
CA MET A 1 -46.18 -32.02 -25.99
C MET A 1 -45.47 -30.83 -25.35
N ALA A 2 -44.59 -31.05 -24.35
CA ALA A 2 -43.86 -29.98 -23.66
C ALA A 2 -42.35 -30.25 -23.51
N LEU A 3 -41.91 -31.48 -23.78
CA LEU A 3 -40.51 -31.90 -23.63
C LEU A 3 -39.61 -31.45 -24.81
N GLY A 4 -40.17 -31.32 -26.02
CA GLY A 4 -39.40 -30.91 -27.20
C GLY A 4 -38.97 -29.43 -27.22
N THR A 5 -39.79 -28.55 -26.65
CA THR A 5 -39.51 -27.11 -26.57
C THR A 5 -38.43 -26.80 -25.54
N VAL A 6 -38.44 -27.50 -24.40
CA VAL A 6 -37.42 -27.37 -23.35
C VAL A 6 -36.05 -27.86 -23.85
N ALA A 7 -36.00 -28.95 -24.62
CA ALA A 7 -34.76 -29.44 -25.20
C ALA A 7 -34.16 -28.48 -26.25
N LEU A 8 -35.02 -27.86 -27.08
CA LEU A 8 -34.60 -26.85 -28.06
C LEU A 8 -34.06 -25.58 -27.41
N GLU A 9 -34.70 -25.10 -26.34
CA GLU A 9 -34.19 -23.95 -25.58
C GLU A 9 -32.89 -24.28 -24.83
N ALA A 10 -32.76 -25.48 -24.26
CA ALA A 10 -31.51 -25.92 -23.65
C ALA A 10 -30.35 -25.93 -24.66
N LEU A 11 -30.57 -26.44 -25.88
CA LEU A 11 -29.57 -26.40 -26.95
C LEU A 11 -29.23 -24.98 -27.40
N ARG A 12 -30.22 -24.08 -27.42
CA ARG A 12 -30.03 -22.66 -27.75
C ARG A 12 -29.15 -21.96 -26.69
N VAL A 13 -29.44 -22.19 -25.42
CA VAL A 13 -28.67 -21.66 -24.29
C VAL A 13 -27.22 -22.17 -24.30
N LEU A 14 -27.02 -23.46 -24.54
CA LEU A 14 -25.68 -24.05 -24.63
C LEU A 14 -24.87 -23.49 -25.81
N ARG A 15 -25.52 -23.24 -26.96
CA ARG A 15 -24.87 -22.60 -28.11
C ARG A 15 -24.45 -21.15 -27.82
N LEU A 16 -25.30 -20.38 -27.14
CA LEU A 16 -24.99 -19.01 -26.75
C LEU A 16 -23.83 -18.94 -25.74
N ARG A 17 -23.84 -19.82 -24.74
CA ARG A 17 -22.76 -19.96 -23.75
C ARG A 17 -21.42 -20.28 -24.42
N ARG A 18 -21.40 -21.20 -25.40
CA ARG A 18 -20.19 -21.56 -26.14
C ARG A 18 -19.60 -20.38 -26.90
N ASN A 19 -20.43 -19.64 -27.64
CA ASN A 19 -19.98 -18.47 -28.41
C ASN A 19 -19.43 -17.36 -27.49
N GLU A 20 -20.03 -17.18 -26.32
CA GLU A 20 -19.56 -16.21 -25.33
C GLU A 20 -18.16 -16.61 -24.80
N VAL A 21 -17.95 -17.89 -24.47
CA VAL A 21 -16.66 -18.41 -24.03
C VAL A 21 -15.59 -18.24 -25.12
N ASP A 22 -15.91 -18.57 -26.37
CA ASP A 22 -14.99 -18.41 -27.51
C ASP A 22 -14.61 -16.93 -27.72
N SER A 23 -15.57 -16.01 -27.58
CA SER A 23 -15.31 -14.57 -27.67
C SER A 23 -14.44 -14.04 -26.54
N ARG A 24 -14.57 -14.60 -25.32
CA ARG A 24 -13.74 -14.26 -24.16
C ARG A 24 -12.32 -14.75 -24.38
N LEU A 25 -12.13 -15.99 -24.83
CA LEU A 25 -10.82 -16.56 -25.15
C LEU A 25 -10.07 -15.75 -26.22
N GLN A 26 -10.76 -15.32 -27.29
CA GLN A 26 -10.13 -14.47 -28.32
C GLN A 26 -9.71 -13.09 -27.79
N LYS A 27 -10.48 -12.50 -26.88
CA LYS A 27 -10.09 -11.24 -26.21
C LYS A 27 -8.88 -11.44 -25.31
N PHE A 28 -8.85 -12.54 -24.53
CA PHE A 28 -7.72 -12.89 -23.67
C PHE A 28 -6.42 -13.14 -24.46
N ASP A 29 -6.49 -13.85 -25.59
CA ASP A 29 -5.34 -14.11 -26.47
C ASP A 29 -4.78 -12.81 -27.07
N ARG A 30 -5.66 -11.87 -27.50
CA ARG A 30 -5.23 -10.55 -27.99
C ARG A 30 -4.60 -9.69 -26.88
N SER A 31 -5.18 -9.67 -25.68
CA SER A 31 -4.58 -8.94 -24.54
C SER A 31 -3.27 -9.55 -24.09
N GLY A 32 -3.14 -10.88 -24.11
CA GLY A 32 -1.91 -11.59 -23.78
C GLY A 32 -0.79 -11.29 -24.76
N ARG A 33 -1.09 -11.26 -26.07
CA ARG A 33 -0.12 -10.86 -27.11
C ARG A 33 0.29 -9.40 -26.99
N LEU A 34 -0.64 -8.51 -26.68
CA LEU A 34 -0.36 -7.08 -26.48
C LEU A 34 0.54 -6.87 -25.25
N LEU A 35 0.27 -7.57 -24.15
CA LEU A 35 1.12 -7.57 -22.97
C LEU A 35 2.51 -8.13 -23.27
N ALA A 36 2.60 -9.26 -23.97
CA ALA A 36 3.89 -9.85 -24.37
C ALA A 36 4.68 -8.91 -25.29
N TRP A 37 4.01 -8.17 -26.17
CA TRP A 37 4.63 -7.16 -27.03
C TRP A 37 5.13 -5.95 -26.23
N LEU A 38 4.34 -5.45 -25.27
CA LEU A 38 4.77 -4.38 -24.36
C LEU A 38 5.97 -4.79 -23.50
N VAL A 39 5.95 -6.00 -22.94
CA VAL A 39 7.07 -6.55 -22.15
C VAL A 39 8.32 -6.69 -23.00
N ARG A 40 8.20 -7.19 -24.25
CA ARG A 40 9.33 -7.23 -25.19
C ARG A 40 9.85 -5.83 -25.53
N GLY A 41 8.97 -4.85 -25.71
CA GLY A 41 9.33 -3.45 -25.95
C GLY A 41 10.10 -2.85 -24.77
N GLU A 42 9.63 -3.08 -23.54
CA GLU A 42 10.31 -2.64 -22.31
C GLU A 42 11.66 -3.35 -22.11
N GLN A 43 11.74 -4.65 -22.39
CA GLN A 43 13.03 -5.37 -22.36
C GLN A 43 14.02 -4.85 -23.42
N GLN A 44 13.54 -4.34 -24.55
CA GLN A 44 14.36 -3.73 -25.59
C GLN A 44 14.76 -2.27 -25.29
N ARG A 45 14.07 -1.58 -24.37
CA ARG A 45 14.43 -0.20 -23.94
C ARG A 45 15.74 -0.13 -23.15
N GLY A 46 16.25 -1.28 -22.71
CA GLY A 46 17.60 -1.45 -22.18
C GLY A 46 17.79 -1.00 -20.73
N PRO A 47 18.89 -1.43 -20.08
CA PRO A 47 19.21 -1.02 -18.73
C PRO A 47 19.49 0.48 -18.64
N ILE A 48 19.26 1.05 -17.46
CA ILE A 48 19.57 2.45 -17.13
C ILE A 48 21.03 2.73 -17.52
N ARG A 49 21.26 3.62 -18.48
CA ARG A 49 22.59 3.88 -19.03
C ARG A 49 23.43 4.83 -18.19
N ALA A 50 22.75 5.71 -17.45
CA ALA A 50 23.39 6.70 -16.60
C ALA A 50 22.40 7.20 -15.54
N ILE A 51 22.92 7.51 -14.36
CA ILE A 51 22.22 8.27 -13.32
C ILE A 51 23.04 9.49 -12.94
N ARG A 52 22.37 10.59 -12.58
CA ARG A 52 23.02 11.77 -12.02
C ARG A 52 22.92 11.73 -10.50
N LEU A 53 24.04 11.94 -9.83
CA LEU A 53 24.13 12.10 -8.38
C LEU A 53 23.81 13.54 -7.98
N ASP A 54 23.52 13.74 -6.69
CA ASP A 54 23.26 15.06 -6.11
C ASP A 54 24.47 16.00 -6.21
N SER A 55 25.68 15.45 -6.36
CA SER A 55 26.92 16.19 -6.64
C SER A 55 27.01 16.73 -8.08
N GLY A 56 26.05 16.40 -8.95
CA GLY A 56 26.07 16.72 -10.38
C GLY A 56 26.90 15.75 -11.23
N ALA A 57 27.63 14.81 -10.62
CA ALA A 57 28.37 13.77 -11.34
C ALA A 57 27.43 12.72 -11.96
N ALA A 58 27.83 12.16 -13.10
CA ALA A 58 27.09 11.09 -13.77
C ALA A 58 27.79 9.74 -13.58
N VAL A 59 27.01 8.73 -13.22
CA VAL A 59 27.45 7.36 -13.01
C VAL A 59 26.89 6.52 -14.14
N ASN A 60 27.77 5.82 -14.87
CA ASN A 60 27.42 5.14 -16.12
C ASN A 60 27.66 3.62 -16.06
N THR A 61 28.25 3.11 -14.99
CA THR A 61 28.47 1.67 -14.82
C THR A 61 27.31 1.03 -14.09
N GLN A 62 26.90 -0.17 -14.51
CA GLN A 62 25.74 -0.85 -13.93
C GLN A 62 25.92 -1.14 -12.42
N ALA A 63 27.15 -1.44 -11.99
CA ALA A 63 27.47 -1.72 -10.60
C ALA A 63 27.23 -0.47 -9.73
N GLU A 64 27.82 0.66 -10.12
CA GLU A 64 27.68 1.92 -9.39
C GLU A 64 26.22 2.44 -9.45
N ILE A 65 25.52 2.24 -10.57
CA ILE A 65 24.09 2.58 -10.68
C ILE A 65 23.28 1.79 -9.64
N ASN A 66 23.47 0.47 -9.59
CA ASN A 66 22.76 -0.39 -8.65
C ASN A 66 23.08 -0.02 -7.19
N ASP A 67 24.34 0.26 -6.88
CA ASP A 67 24.74 0.61 -5.52
C ASP A 67 24.21 1.98 -5.10
N THR A 68 24.15 2.94 -6.02
CA THR A 68 23.49 4.23 -5.77
C THR A 68 22.00 4.04 -5.48
N PHE A 69 21.31 3.21 -6.24
CA PHE A 69 19.90 2.90 -5.96
C PHE A 69 19.70 2.24 -4.60
N LYS A 70 20.53 1.25 -4.25
CA LYS A 70 20.48 0.59 -2.93
C LYS A 70 20.65 1.61 -1.81
N GLN A 71 21.63 2.50 -1.93
CA GLN A 71 21.92 3.51 -0.92
C GLN A 71 20.79 4.54 -0.82
N TYR A 72 20.25 4.99 -1.95
CA TYR A 72 19.13 5.92 -1.95
C TYR A 72 17.91 5.33 -1.24
N TYR A 73 17.48 4.13 -1.62
CA TYR A 73 16.30 3.53 -1.00
C TYR A 73 16.54 3.07 0.43
N SER A 74 17.76 2.66 0.80
CA SER A 74 18.08 2.35 2.20
C SER A 74 17.95 3.58 3.09
N THR A 75 18.33 4.77 2.61
CA THR A 75 18.16 6.02 3.36
C THR A 75 16.71 6.49 3.41
N LEU A 76 15.96 6.36 2.32
CA LEU A 76 14.57 6.82 2.23
C LEU A 76 13.63 6.05 3.16
N TYR A 77 13.89 4.75 3.33
CA TYR A 77 13.13 3.87 4.22
C TYR A 77 13.84 3.57 5.53
N ALA A 78 14.99 4.18 5.80
CA ALA A 78 15.58 4.11 7.12
C ALA A 78 14.59 4.77 8.10
N VAL A 79 14.07 3.97 9.02
CA VAL A 79 13.25 4.46 10.13
C VAL A 79 14.08 5.51 10.84
N LYS A 80 13.71 6.79 10.68
CA LYS A 80 14.38 7.88 11.37
C LYS A 80 14.26 7.60 12.87
N PRO A 81 15.37 7.58 13.62
CA PRO A 81 15.27 7.38 15.06
C PRO A 81 14.33 8.44 15.62
N PRO A 82 13.43 8.07 16.55
CA PRO A 82 12.53 9.04 17.15
C PRO A 82 13.37 10.19 17.74
N PRO A 83 12.91 11.44 17.62
CA PRO A 83 13.62 12.56 18.20
C PRO A 83 13.84 12.34 19.71
N PRO A 84 14.93 12.86 20.28
CA PRO A 84 15.19 12.78 21.71
C PRO A 84 13.97 13.26 22.50
N THR A 85 13.63 12.58 23.59
CA THR A 85 12.43 12.87 24.39
C THR A 85 12.34 14.35 24.78
N ALA A 86 13.49 14.99 25.06
CA ALA A 86 13.58 16.42 25.36
C ALA A 86 13.03 17.33 24.24
N GLN A 87 13.31 17.02 22.97
CA GLN A 87 12.80 17.81 21.84
C GLN A 87 11.28 17.67 21.68
N LEU A 88 10.73 16.51 22.03
CA LEU A 88 9.28 16.31 22.06
C LEU A 88 8.65 17.10 23.21
N THR A 89 9.25 17.06 24.39
CA THR A 89 8.78 17.82 25.56
C THR A 89 8.76 19.32 25.25
N ASP A 90 9.85 19.85 24.67
CA ASP A 90 9.93 21.25 24.24
C ASP A 90 8.84 21.59 23.22
N PHE A 91 8.63 20.75 22.22
CA PHE A 91 7.55 20.92 21.24
C PHE A 91 6.17 20.97 21.92
N PHE A 92 5.86 20.04 22.83
CA PHE A 92 4.59 20.04 23.54
C PHE A 92 4.41 21.26 24.46
N HIS A 93 5.49 21.83 24.99
CA HIS A 93 5.44 23.09 25.74
C HIS A 93 5.16 24.31 24.86
N THR A 94 5.53 24.27 23.57
CA THR A 94 5.22 25.37 22.63
C THR A 94 3.77 25.37 22.15
N LEU A 95 3.05 24.25 22.28
CA LEU A 95 1.64 24.18 21.91
C LEU A 95 0.76 24.78 23.02
N PRO A 96 -0.33 25.50 22.67
CA PRO A 96 -1.29 26.03 23.63
C PRO A 96 -2.22 24.92 24.15
N LEU A 97 -1.64 23.84 24.66
CA LEU A 97 -2.38 22.74 25.29
C LEU A 97 -2.62 23.09 26.76
N ALA A 98 -3.80 22.76 27.26
CA ALA A 98 -4.08 22.85 28.68
C ALA A 98 -3.13 21.90 29.43
N GLN A 99 -2.22 22.47 30.23
CA GLN A 99 -1.33 21.68 31.07
C GLN A 99 -2.07 21.29 32.34
N LEU A 100 -1.93 20.04 32.75
CA LEU A 100 -2.44 19.57 34.02
C LEU A 100 -1.69 20.27 35.15
N SER A 101 -2.44 20.70 36.17
CA SER A 101 -1.80 21.12 37.42
C SER A 101 -1.13 19.93 38.10
N ILE A 102 -0.12 20.20 38.94
CA ILE A 102 0.57 19.16 39.73
C ILE A 102 -0.43 18.36 40.59
N ALA A 103 -1.50 19.01 41.06
CA ALA A 103 -2.56 18.36 41.82
C ALA A 103 -3.34 17.35 40.97
N GLN A 104 -3.76 17.73 39.76
CA GLN A 104 -4.47 16.85 38.83
C GLN A 104 -3.58 15.71 38.33
N GLN A 105 -2.30 15.98 38.07
CA GLN A 105 -1.35 14.94 37.70
C GLN A 105 -1.22 13.88 38.80
N ARG A 106 -1.04 14.31 40.05
CA ARG A 106 -0.96 13.41 41.20
C ARG A 106 -2.25 12.62 41.44
N GLU A 107 -3.39 13.19 41.08
CA GLU A 107 -4.68 12.51 41.16
C GLU A 107 -4.79 11.40 40.11
N LEU A 108 -4.36 11.67 38.88
CA LEU A 108 -4.33 10.70 37.77
C LEU A 108 -3.27 9.60 37.93
N GLU A 109 -2.21 9.86 38.70
CA GLU A 109 -1.17 8.88 39.02
C GLU A 109 -1.59 7.91 40.14
N LYS A 110 -2.74 8.13 40.79
CA LYS A 110 -3.26 7.20 41.80
C LYS A 110 -3.74 5.91 41.15
N PRO A 111 -3.64 4.76 41.86
CA PRO A 111 -4.29 3.53 41.45
C PRO A 111 -5.80 3.75 41.28
N ILE A 112 -6.36 3.20 40.20
CA ILE A 112 -7.80 3.24 39.91
C ILE A 112 -8.55 2.51 41.02
N ASP A 113 -9.58 3.15 41.58
CA ASP A 113 -10.40 2.56 42.65
C ASP A 113 -11.56 1.73 42.08
N VAL A 114 -12.01 0.75 42.84
CA VAL A 114 -13.12 -0.15 42.48
C VAL A 114 -14.43 0.64 42.32
N GLU A 115 -14.59 1.72 43.08
CA GLU A 115 -15.74 2.64 42.99
C GLU A 115 -15.77 3.41 41.66
N GLU A 116 -14.61 3.80 41.13
CA GLU A 116 -14.50 4.49 39.83
C GLU A 116 -14.90 3.57 38.66
N ILE A 117 -14.54 2.28 38.75
CA ILE A 117 -14.90 1.27 37.76
C ILE A 117 -16.43 1.06 37.74
N GLN A 118 -17.07 1.07 38.90
CA GLN A 118 -18.53 0.93 39.00
C GLN A 118 -19.26 2.14 38.41
N LEU A 119 -18.76 3.36 38.65
CA LEU A 119 -19.30 4.59 38.06
C LEU A 119 -19.19 4.58 36.53
N ALA A 120 -18.04 4.17 35.98
CA ALA A 120 -17.82 4.13 34.53
C ALA A 120 -18.70 3.08 33.81
N THR A 121 -19.02 1.97 34.48
CA THR A 121 -19.80 0.86 33.90
C THR A 121 -21.31 1.01 34.06
N THR A 122 -21.79 1.75 35.07
CA THR A 122 -23.23 2.00 35.30
C THR A 122 -23.78 3.15 34.44
N SER A 123 -22.89 3.96 33.86
CA SER A 123 -23.24 5.11 33.01
C SER A 123 -23.56 4.74 31.54
N SER A 124 -23.97 3.50 31.27
CA SER A 124 -24.36 2.98 29.93
C SER A 124 -25.84 2.65 29.84
#